data_AF-A0A2V8SAH9-F1
#
_entry.id   AF-A0A2V8SAH9-F1
#
_cell.length_a   1.000
_cell.length_b   1.000
_cell.length_c   1.000
_cell.angle_alpha   90.00
_cell.angle_beta   90.00
_cell.angle_gamma   90.00
#
_symmetry.space_group_name_H-M   'P 1'
#
loop_
_entity.id
_entity.type
_entity.pdbx_description
1 polymer ?
#
loop_
_entity_poly.entity_id
_entity_poly.type
_entity_poly.pdbx_seq_one_letter_code
_entity_poly.pdbx_strand_id
1 'polypeptide(L)'
;MRRGLALLVCLAPTLAYGQQTYTNADLVNIQVPGAYTNDDLRSLTPLAVQRQPANTLPPYVPPPGPGDFYQGRYDGLRAARQALAAELQYENERVEFSESAFAGDTRSFEPRLGYRARVRPFMLELGRRIALLDLQMQDIADAARRAGAPLDVR
;
A
#
# COMPACT_ATOMS: atom_id res chain seq x y z
N MET A 1 11.56 16.81 -58.87
CA MET A 1 12.68 15.98 -58.36
C MET A 1 13.54 16.66 -57.26
N ARG A 2 13.01 17.60 -56.45
CA ARG A 2 13.81 18.34 -55.43
C ARG A 2 13.43 18.06 -53.97
N ARG A 3 12.36 17.29 -53.71
CA ARG A 3 11.87 17.04 -52.34
C ARG A 3 12.49 15.81 -51.65
N GLY A 4 13.02 14.84 -52.40
CA GLY A 4 13.67 13.65 -51.82
C GLY A 4 15.10 13.90 -51.31
N LEU A 5 15.78 14.93 -51.85
CA LEU A 5 17.17 15.21 -51.53
C LEU A 5 17.33 15.87 -50.14
N ALA A 6 16.34 16.66 -49.71
CA ALA A 6 16.31 17.25 -48.38
C ALA A 6 16.12 16.18 -47.28
N LEU A 7 15.33 15.14 -47.54
CA LEU A 7 15.09 14.04 -46.60
C LEU A 7 16.36 13.20 -46.38
N LEU A 8 17.16 12.98 -47.43
CA LEU A 8 18.44 12.28 -47.35
C LEU A 8 19.50 13.07 -46.55
N VAL A 9 19.52 14.40 -46.67
CA VAL A 9 20.48 15.25 -45.94
C VAL A 9 20.15 15.31 -44.44
N CYS A 10 18.86 15.28 -44.07
CA CYS A 10 18.45 15.26 -42.66
C CYS A 10 18.67 13.92 -41.95
N LEU A 11 18.71 12.80 -42.69
CA LEU A 11 18.95 11.45 -42.14
C LEU A 11 20.44 11.07 -42.06
N ALA A 12 21.32 11.81 -42.74
CA ALA A 12 22.76 11.55 -42.72
C ALA A 12 23.42 11.62 -41.31
N PRO A 13 23.12 12.62 -40.45
CA PRO A 13 23.79 12.68 -39.15
C PRO A 13 23.30 11.61 -38.16
N THR A 14 22.08 11.08 -38.32
CA THR A 14 21.55 10.01 -37.45
C THR A 14 22.16 8.64 -37.74
N LEU A 15 22.62 8.41 -38.97
CA LEU A 15 23.33 7.17 -39.34
C LEU A 15 24.81 7.19 -38.94
N ALA A 16 25.42 8.38 -38.85
CA ALA A 16 26.83 8.51 -38.45
C ALA A 16 27.08 8.28 -36.94
N TYR A 17 26.05 8.43 -36.09
CA TYR A 17 26.14 8.25 -34.63
C TYR A 17 25.52 6.96 -34.10
N GLY A 18 24.91 6.14 -34.97
CA GLY A 18 24.32 4.86 -34.58
C GLY A 18 25.33 3.73 -34.67
N GLN A 19 25.76 3.21 -33.52
CA GLN A 19 26.64 2.04 -33.33
C GLN A 19 28.14 2.31 -33.30
N GLN A 20 28.60 3.06 -32.28
CA GLN A 20 29.88 2.71 -31.68
C GLN A 20 29.65 1.51 -30.74
N THR A 21 29.62 0.32 -31.30
CA THR A 21 29.78 -0.90 -30.51
C THR A 21 31.27 -1.04 -30.23
N TYR A 22 31.71 -0.60 -29.05
CA TYR A 22 33.08 -0.81 -28.60
C TYR A 22 33.34 -2.31 -28.53
N THR A 23 34.33 -2.78 -29.28
CA THR A 23 34.81 -4.15 -29.16
C THR A 23 35.70 -4.27 -27.92
N ASN A 24 35.89 -5.48 -27.39
CA ASN A 24 36.80 -5.70 -26.25
C ASN A 24 38.24 -5.21 -26.54
N ALA A 25 38.62 -5.07 -27.81
CA ALA A 25 39.90 -4.51 -28.23
C ALA A 25 39.95 -2.97 -28.11
N ASP A 26 38.81 -2.28 -28.30
CA ASP A 26 38.73 -0.82 -28.18
C ASP A 26 38.77 -0.38 -26.72
N LEU A 27 38.22 -1.18 -25.79
CA LEU A 27 38.22 -0.93 -24.35
C LEU A 27 39.63 -0.90 -23.73
N VAL A 28 40.63 -1.50 -24.40
CA VAL A 28 42.03 -1.50 -23.93
C VAL A 28 42.65 -0.10 -24.00
N ASN A 29 42.17 0.75 -24.91
CA ASN A 29 42.74 2.08 -25.17
C ASN A 29 41.93 3.22 -24.56
N ILE A 30 40.80 2.95 -23.92
CA ILE A 30 39.99 3.97 -23.24
C ILE A 30 40.57 4.22 -21.86
N GLN A 31 41.52 5.16 -21.77
CA GLN A 31 41.98 5.70 -20.49
C GLN A 31 40.92 6.64 -19.93
N VAL A 32 40.09 6.14 -19.02
CA VAL A 32 39.17 6.97 -18.24
C VAL A 32 39.98 7.68 -17.14
N PRO A 33 40.03 9.02 -17.10
CA PRO A 33 40.79 9.73 -16.07
C PRO A 33 40.25 9.39 -14.68
N GLY A 34 41.12 8.88 -13.80
CA GLY A 34 40.77 8.49 -12.42
C GLY A 34 40.37 7.02 -12.25
N ALA A 35 40.29 6.22 -13.32
CA ALA A 35 40.12 4.78 -13.21
C ALA A 35 41.47 4.07 -13.06
N TYR A 36 41.59 3.19 -12.08
CA TYR A 36 42.76 2.31 -11.91
C TYR A 36 42.80 1.30 -13.07
N THR A 37 43.99 1.11 -13.67
CA THR A 37 44.18 0.06 -14.67
C THR A 37 44.20 -1.33 -14.01
N ASN A 38 44.01 -2.40 -14.80
CA ASN A 38 44.09 -3.77 -14.26
C ASN A 38 45.46 -4.07 -13.61
N ASP A 39 46.53 -3.44 -14.09
CA ASP A 39 47.86 -3.57 -13.51
C ASP A 39 47.99 -2.78 -12.20
N ASP A 40 47.37 -1.59 -12.12
CA ASP A 40 47.28 -0.84 -10.86
C ASP A 40 46.52 -1.65 -9.79
N LEU A 41 45.40 -2.29 -10.16
CA LEU A 41 44.62 -3.12 -9.24
C LEU A 41 45.40 -4.34 -8.72
N ARG A 42 46.31 -4.89 -9.53
CA ARG A 42 47.21 -6.00 -9.12
C ARG A 42 48.30 -5.54 -8.15
N SER A 43 48.70 -4.27 -8.22
CA SER A 43 49.70 -3.68 -7.33
C SER A 43 49.14 -3.26 -5.97
N LEU A 44 47.81 -3.16 -5.85
CA LEU A 44 47.16 -2.81 -4.58
C LEU A 44 47.36 -3.94 -3.56
N THR A 45 47.73 -3.55 -2.34
CA THR A 45 47.79 -4.46 -1.20
C THR A 45 46.45 -5.17 -1.06
N PRO A 46 46.41 -6.52 -0.96
CA PRO A 46 45.16 -7.24 -0.85
C PRO A 46 44.36 -6.71 0.34
N LEU A 47 43.10 -6.35 0.09
CA LEU A 47 42.20 -5.87 1.13
C LEU A 47 42.17 -6.91 2.26
N ALA A 48 42.30 -6.44 3.50
CA ALA A 48 42.22 -7.30 4.66
C ALA A 48 40.90 -8.06 4.60
N VAL A 49 40.97 -9.40 4.56
CA VAL A 49 39.79 -10.26 4.57
C VAL A 49 39.03 -9.99 5.87
N GLN A 50 37.97 -9.19 5.81
CA GLN A 50 37.06 -9.02 6.94
C GLN A 50 36.40 -10.38 7.20
N ARG A 51 36.86 -11.06 8.26
CA ARG A 51 36.29 -12.34 8.72
C ARG A 51 34.91 -12.18 9.36
N GLN A 52 34.40 -10.96 9.43
CA GLN A 52 33.08 -10.67 9.93
C GLN A 52 32.09 -10.72 8.76
N PRO A 53 30.95 -11.42 8.92
CA PRO A 53 29.93 -11.42 7.89
C PRO A 53 29.50 -9.97 7.62
N ALA A 54 29.22 -9.66 6.35
CA ALA A 54 28.67 -8.36 5.99
C ALA A 54 27.45 -8.05 6.87
N ASN A 55 27.35 -6.82 7.37
CA ASN A 55 26.18 -6.40 8.12
C ASN A 55 24.93 -6.70 7.30
N THR A 56 23.94 -7.31 7.97
CA THR A 56 22.67 -7.65 7.35
C THR A 56 22.07 -6.36 6.79
N LEU A 57 21.85 -6.34 5.47
CA LEU A 57 21.14 -5.24 4.83
C LEU A 57 19.77 -5.12 5.50
N PRO A 58 19.28 -3.90 5.77
CA PRO A 58 17.92 -3.73 6.23
C PRO A 58 16.96 -4.37 5.22
N PRO A 59 15.87 -5.00 5.68
CA PRO A 59 14.90 -5.61 4.78
C PRO A 59 14.41 -4.59 3.76
N TYR A 60 14.44 -4.95 2.49
CA TYR A 60 13.90 -4.12 1.42
C TYR A 60 12.39 -3.99 1.60
N VAL A 61 11.92 -2.76 1.80
CA VAL A 61 10.50 -2.42 1.81
C VAL A 61 10.17 -1.85 0.43
N PRO A 62 9.32 -2.52 -0.38
CA PRO A 62 8.90 -1.95 -1.65
C PRO A 62 8.19 -0.61 -1.41
N PRO A 63 8.37 0.38 -2.30
CA PRO A 63 7.60 1.61 -2.21
C PRO A 63 6.11 1.28 -2.29
N PRO A 64 5.25 1.99 -1.54
CA PRO A 64 3.82 1.74 -1.57
C PRO A 64 3.28 1.88 -3.00
N GLY A 65 2.46 0.92 -3.40
CA GLY A 65 1.73 0.96 -4.66
C GLY A 65 0.77 2.16 -4.68
N PRO A 66 0.32 2.60 -5.87
CA PRO A 66 -0.56 3.76 -6.02
C PRO A 66 -1.90 3.61 -5.29
N GLY A 67 -2.32 2.39 -4.95
CA GLY A 67 -3.55 2.09 -4.21
C GLY A 67 -3.39 1.96 -2.69
N ASP A 68 -2.17 1.77 -2.17
CA ASP A 68 -1.95 1.33 -0.79
C ASP A 68 -2.47 2.34 0.24
N PHE A 69 -2.41 3.64 -0.08
CA PHE A 69 -2.98 4.69 0.76
C PHE A 69 -4.51 4.58 0.89
N TYR A 70 -5.20 4.34 -0.22
CA TYR A 70 -6.66 4.22 -0.23
C TYR A 70 -7.10 2.91 0.42
N GLN A 71 -6.38 1.82 0.14
CA GLN A 71 -6.64 0.52 0.72
C GLN A 71 -6.51 0.55 2.25
N GLY A 72 -5.38 1.07 2.76
CA GLY A 72 -5.15 1.12 4.21
C GLY A 72 -6.19 1.95 4.96
N ARG A 73 -6.65 3.07 4.38
CA ARG A 73 -7.75 3.85 4.98
C ARG A 73 -9.09 3.12 4.89
N TYR A 74 -9.42 2.52 3.75
CA TYR A 74 -10.66 1.77 3.55
C TYR A 74 -10.75 0.60 4.53
N ASP A 75 -9.68 -0.18 4.66
CA ASP A 75 -9.61 -1.32 5.58
C ASP A 75 -9.75 -0.90 7.04
N GLY A 76 -9.12 0.22 7.43
CA GLY A 76 -9.27 0.78 8.77
C GLY A 76 -10.71 1.18 9.09
N LEU A 77 -11.39 1.87 8.15
CA LEU A 77 -12.81 2.22 8.31
C LEU A 77 -13.70 0.98 8.36
N ARG A 78 -13.44 -0.01 7.50
CA ARG A 78 -14.18 -1.26 7.46
C ARG A 78 -14.05 -2.04 8.77
N ALA A 79 -12.85 -2.13 9.33
CA ALA A 79 -12.61 -2.78 10.61
C ALA A 79 -13.37 -2.08 11.75
N ALA A 80 -13.32 -0.74 11.80
CA ALA A 80 -14.09 0.04 12.77
C ALA A 80 -15.61 -0.18 12.60
N ARG A 81 -16.09 -0.21 11.37
CA ARG A 81 -17.50 -0.45 11.04
C ARG A 81 -17.96 -1.84 11.46
N GLN A 82 -17.12 -2.87 11.27
CA GLN A 82 -17.39 -4.23 11.74
C GLN A 82 -17.42 -4.31 13.27
N ALA A 83 -16.49 -3.65 13.97
CA ALA A 83 -16.47 -3.63 15.43
C ALA A 83 -17.75 -3.00 16.01
N LEU A 84 -18.16 -1.84 15.51
CA LEU A 84 -19.40 -1.19 15.95
C LEU A 84 -20.66 -1.98 15.59
N ALA A 85 -20.67 -2.66 14.43
CA ALA A 85 -21.77 -3.54 14.05
C ALA A 85 -21.90 -4.75 15.01
N ALA A 86 -20.77 -5.32 15.44
CA ALA A 86 -20.76 -6.39 16.43
C ALA A 86 -21.27 -5.90 17.80
N GLU A 87 -20.88 -4.71 18.25
CA GLU A 87 -21.42 -4.10 19.48
C GLU A 87 -22.93 -3.86 19.39
N LEU A 88 -23.41 -3.36 18.24
CA LEU A 88 -24.84 -3.16 18.03
C LEU A 88 -25.60 -4.49 18.04
N GLN A 89 -25.04 -5.54 17.42
CA GLN A 89 -25.63 -6.87 17.43
C GLN A 89 -25.70 -7.43 18.86
N TYR A 90 -24.62 -7.32 19.63
CA TYR A 90 -24.57 -7.74 21.03
C TYR A 90 -25.68 -7.07 21.86
N GLU A 91 -25.89 -5.77 21.71
CA GLU A 91 -26.96 -5.08 22.44
C GLU A 91 -28.36 -5.48 21.97
N ASN A 92 -28.55 -5.76 20.68
CA ASN A 92 -29.82 -6.30 20.18
C ASN A 92 -30.13 -7.67 20.82
N GLU A 93 -29.15 -8.57 20.88
CA GLU A 93 -29.30 -9.90 21.49
C GLU A 93 -29.61 -9.81 22.99
N ARG A 94 -29.00 -8.85 23.71
CA ARG A 94 -29.33 -8.59 25.12
C ARG A 94 -30.74 -8.04 25.31
N VAL A 95 -31.18 -7.15 24.42
CA VAL A 95 -32.57 -6.66 24.43
C VAL A 95 -33.53 -7.81 24.21
N GLU A 96 -33.30 -8.65 23.19
CA GLU A 96 -34.13 -9.82 22.89
C GLU A 96 -34.18 -10.79 24.07
N PHE A 97 -33.03 -11.10 24.67
CA PHE A 97 -32.97 -11.95 25.86
C PHE A 97 -33.76 -11.34 27.03
N SER A 98 -33.61 -10.04 27.30
CA SER A 98 -34.32 -9.34 28.39
C SER A 98 -35.84 -9.31 28.23
N GLU A 99 -36.33 -9.37 26.99
CA GLU A 99 -37.77 -9.38 26.67
C GLU A 99 -38.33 -10.82 26.55
N SER A 100 -37.47 -11.84 26.66
CA SER A 100 -37.86 -13.25 26.53
C SER A 100 -38.52 -13.81 27.79
N ALA A 101 -39.40 -14.80 27.60
CA ALA A 101 -40.04 -15.54 28.71
C ALA A 101 -39.04 -16.39 29.55
N PHE A 102 -37.82 -16.59 29.05
CA PHE A 102 -36.78 -17.41 29.67
C PHE A 102 -35.84 -16.63 30.59
N ALA A 103 -35.89 -15.29 30.59
CA ALA A 103 -35.05 -14.44 31.44
C ALA A 103 -35.40 -14.50 32.95
N GLY A 104 -36.34 -15.35 33.35
CA GLY A 104 -36.82 -15.47 34.73
C GLY A 104 -36.15 -16.58 35.53
N ASP A 105 -35.00 -16.30 36.15
CA ASP A 105 -34.64 -16.92 37.43
C ASP A 105 -34.57 -15.82 38.51
N THR A 106 -35.27 -16.05 39.61
CA THR A 106 -35.54 -15.05 40.68
C THR A 106 -34.31 -14.67 41.51
N ARG A 107 -33.13 -15.18 41.15
CA ARG A 107 -31.88 -15.03 41.92
C ARG A 107 -30.75 -14.34 41.17
N SER A 108 -30.84 -14.09 39.87
CA SER A 108 -29.81 -13.43 39.09
C SER A 108 -30.19 -11.99 38.74
N PHE A 109 -29.27 -11.07 39.00
CA PHE A 109 -29.35 -9.64 38.70
C PHE A 109 -29.28 -9.40 37.18
N GLU A 110 -30.32 -9.70 36.40
CA GLU A 110 -30.40 -9.33 34.97
C GLU A 110 -31.84 -8.96 34.55
N PRO A 111 -32.01 -8.17 33.47
CA PRO A 111 -32.72 -6.91 33.58
C PRO A 111 -34.24 -7.04 33.40
N ARG A 112 -34.95 -6.75 34.49
CA ARG A 112 -36.39 -6.51 34.53
C ARG A 112 -36.77 -5.35 33.59
N LEU A 113 -37.87 -5.53 32.84
CA LEU A 113 -38.66 -4.52 32.12
C LEU A 113 -38.05 -3.10 32.11
N GLY A 114 -37.41 -2.70 31.01
CA GLY A 114 -36.83 -1.36 30.85
C GLY A 114 -35.40 -1.33 30.31
N TYR A 115 -34.73 -2.47 30.14
CA TYR A 115 -33.39 -2.55 29.52
C TYR A 115 -33.37 -1.88 28.14
N ARG A 116 -34.35 -2.19 27.30
CA ARG A 116 -34.52 -1.58 25.98
C ARG A 116 -34.61 -0.06 26.05
N ALA A 117 -35.40 0.48 26.98
CA ALA A 117 -35.53 1.93 27.13
C ALA A 117 -34.20 2.58 27.54
N ARG A 118 -33.42 1.90 28.38
CA ARG A 118 -32.10 2.35 28.84
C ARG A 118 -31.05 2.33 27.72
N VAL A 119 -31.02 1.28 26.91
CA VAL A 119 -29.97 1.04 25.91
C VAL A 119 -30.29 1.62 24.54
N ARG A 120 -31.56 1.94 24.26
CA ARG A 120 -32.00 2.62 23.02
C ARG A 120 -31.15 3.82 22.58
N PRO A 121 -30.82 4.82 23.43
CA PRO A 121 -30.00 5.95 22.98
C PRO A 121 -28.60 5.52 22.53
N PHE A 122 -28.00 4.53 23.20
CA PHE A 122 -26.70 3.98 22.82
C PHE A 122 -26.77 3.24 21.48
N MET A 123 -27.78 2.38 21.28
CA MET A 123 -27.97 1.68 20.00
C MET A 123 -28.23 2.64 18.83
N LEU A 124 -28.98 3.72 19.05
CA LEU A 124 -29.18 4.78 18.04
C LEU A 124 -27.86 5.47 17.69
N GLU A 125 -27.01 5.69 18.69
CA GLU A 125 -25.69 6.27 18.48
C GLU A 125 -24.77 5.34 17.68
N LEU A 126 -24.73 4.05 18.03
CA LEU A 126 -24.00 3.03 17.27
C LEU A 126 -24.47 2.98 15.82
N GLY A 127 -25.79 2.95 15.59
CA GLY A 127 -26.37 2.98 14.24
C GLY A 127 -25.95 4.24 13.46
N ARG A 128 -25.93 5.41 14.10
CA ARG A 128 -25.46 6.66 13.48
C ARG A 128 -23.98 6.60 13.12
N ARG A 129 -23.13 6.08 14.02
CA ARG A 129 -21.69 5.95 13.78
C ARG A 129 -21.41 4.99 12.63
N ILE A 130 -22.11 3.86 12.56
CA ILE A 130 -22.02 2.91 11.45
C ILE A 130 -22.38 3.58 10.12
N ALA A 131 -23.51 4.31 10.07
CA ALA A 131 -23.92 5.02 8.86
C ALA A 131 -22.90 6.08 8.40
N LEU A 132 -22.24 6.76 9.36
CA LEU A 132 -21.18 7.71 9.05
C LEU A 132 -19.93 7.01 8.49
N LEU A 133 -19.57 5.85 9.02
CA LEU A 133 -18.46 5.04 8.48
C LEU A 133 -18.78 4.53 7.08
N ASP A 134 -20.01 4.09 6.82
CA ASP A 134 -20.44 3.64 5.48
C ASP A 134 -20.31 4.79 4.45
N LEU A 135 -20.67 6.02 4.82
CA LEU A 135 -20.47 7.21 3.97
C LEU A 135 -18.97 7.50 3.73
N GLN A 136 -18.16 7.45 4.79
CA GLN A 136 -16.71 7.68 4.65
C GLN A 136 -16.04 6.61 3.78
N MET A 137 -16.48 5.36 3.86
CA MET A 137 -16.01 4.28 2.99
C MET A 137 -16.36 4.55 1.52
N GLN A 138 -17.58 5.05 1.24
CA GLN A 138 -17.99 5.48 -0.10
C GLN A 138 -17.13 6.65 -0.59
N ASP A 139 -16.88 7.66 0.24
CA ASP A 139 -16.03 8.81 -0.12
C ASP A 139 -14.60 8.38 -0.50
N ILE A 140 -14.03 7.41 0.22
CA ILE A 140 -12.71 6.84 -0.10
C ILE A 140 -12.75 6.05 -1.39
N ALA A 141 -13.79 5.24 -1.61
CA ALA A 141 -13.95 4.53 -2.88
C ALA A 141 -14.05 5.50 -4.06
N ASP A 142 -14.77 6.61 -3.89
CA ASP A 142 -14.93 7.65 -4.91
C ASP A 142 -13.63 8.43 -5.14
N ALA A 143 -12.86 8.69 -4.09
CA ALA A 143 -11.54 9.29 -4.19
C ALA A 143 -10.55 8.38 -4.93
N ALA A 144 -10.52 7.08 -4.61
CA ALA A 144 -9.69 6.09 -5.28
C ALA A 144 -10.04 5.98 -6.78
N ARG A 145 -11.34 5.93 -7.11
CA ARG A 145 -11.83 5.94 -8.51
C ARG A 145 -11.37 7.18 -9.28
N ARG A 146 -11.51 8.37 -8.68
CA ARG A 146 -11.06 9.64 -9.30
C ARG A 146 -9.55 9.70 -9.50
N ALA A 147 -8.78 9.07 -8.61
CA ALA A 147 -7.33 9.00 -8.70
C ALA A 147 -6.82 7.88 -9.64
N GLY A 148 -7.72 7.05 -10.20
CA GLY A 148 -7.33 5.88 -10.99
C GLY A 148 -6.57 4.82 -10.18
N ALA A 149 -6.73 4.83 -8.85
CA ALA A 149 -6.04 3.92 -7.95
C ALA A 149 -6.86 2.62 -7.77
N PRO A 150 -6.24 1.44 -7.79
CA PRO A 150 -6.93 0.19 -7.48
C PRO A 150 -7.34 0.18 -5.99
N LEU A 151 -8.58 -0.25 -5.73
CA LEU A 151 -9.13 -0.42 -4.38
C LEU A 151 -9.92 -1.73 -4.34
N ASP A 152 -9.61 -2.59 -3.38
CA ASP A 152 -10.40 -3.80 -3.09
C ASP A 152 -11.48 -3.48 -2.05
N VAL A 153 -12.73 -3.62 -2.49
CA VAL A 153 -13.94 -3.28 -1.72
C VAL A 153 -14.55 -4.54 -1.07
N ARG A 154 -14.03 -5.74 -1.39
CA ARG A 154 -14.62 -7.04 -1.03
C ARG A 154 -14.58 -7.34 0.45
#